data_AF-A0AAW2L0I5-F1
#
_entry.id   AF-A0AAW2L0I5-F1
#
_cell.length_a   1.000
_cell.length_b   1.000
_cell.length_c   1.000
_cell.angle_alpha   90.00
_cell.angle_beta   90.00
_cell.angle_gamma   90.00
#
_symmetry.space_group_name_H-M   'P 1'
#
loop_
_entity.id
_entity.type
_entity.pdbx_description
1 polymer ?
#
loop_
_entity_poly.entity_id
_entity_poly.type
_entity_poly.pdbx_seq_one_letter_code
_entity_poly.pdbx_strand_id
1 'polypeptide(L)'
;MAPIRLERITATLLELKAVATRWFKYYVVWNKAVPFISGLVFVHAWVEYALIAVLITHLTDEWLHLPRAASIVNVQDGVTAVLALVVAYVSDAYLGPFLAVVCSTVAYITGLVLLFFAAWRLTSIELQLLYVALILVALGRAGRDIPLKEFLAYQFREEGSYVDEEQVESRRKIWWRPAYILGICASVYVFANASWIELSRISAIAMAVAFVLFLVGIAFKYKYKPPAKESKLNNLLQILCAAISKRHLSSSTPSGNVIPILRWLDKASVEEPSPSRAEQVRVGRLWSPEDVQEVKILLSMVPLWTTFLAYGLLQATGNTFFYEQVGYMDSRLGRISKVPVVIFVIVKSSTSFIVSRLCDSLFPSYWSQKVPRQVMLTRIGAGMALSPLCCIVAWSIEKYRLRKKYGPSFTQFALNIGNFVSLAFILIFHGLFNDNLDTSGLATYYALLAYICFVNFLFYCGVATYYVKDSYYERDESPVDQAEQELQQIQNLVDSQEGNEHQAAE
;
A
#
# COMPACT_ATOMS: atom_id res chain seq x y z
N MET A 1 -39.70 -40.87 -1.55
CA MET A 1 -39.26 -39.47 -1.36
C MET A 1 -37.77 -39.30 -0.98
N ALA A 2 -37.15 -40.24 -0.25
CA ALA A 2 -35.71 -40.21 0.08
C ALA A 2 -34.69 -40.32 -1.09
N PRO A 3 -34.90 -41.12 -2.16
CA PRO A 3 -33.87 -41.30 -3.20
C PRO A 3 -33.65 -40.04 -4.06
N ILE A 4 -34.71 -39.26 -4.28
CA ILE A 4 -34.68 -38.01 -5.06
C ILE A 4 -33.81 -36.93 -4.38
N ARG A 5 -33.71 -36.93 -3.04
CA ARG A 5 -32.83 -36.00 -2.31
C ARG A 5 -31.35 -36.38 -2.45
N LEU A 6 -31.03 -37.67 -2.51
CA LEU A 6 -29.65 -38.14 -2.63
C LEU A 6 -29.07 -37.87 -4.02
N GLU A 7 -29.87 -38.06 -5.07
CA GLU A 7 -29.51 -37.69 -6.44
C GLU A 7 -29.30 -36.18 -6.61
N ARG A 8 -30.15 -35.36 -5.96
CA ARG A 8 -29.98 -33.91 -6.00
C ARG A 8 -28.70 -33.45 -5.28
N ILE A 9 -28.34 -34.07 -4.16
CA ILE A 9 -27.09 -33.76 -3.42
C ILE A 9 -25.85 -34.21 -4.20
N THR A 10 -25.90 -35.37 -4.85
CA THR A 10 -24.78 -35.85 -5.67
C THR A 10 -24.58 -35.01 -6.93
N ALA A 11 -25.67 -34.57 -7.57
CA ALA A 11 -25.63 -33.62 -8.67
C ALA A 11 -25.02 -32.25 -8.27
N THR A 12 -25.44 -31.67 -7.13
CA THR A 12 -24.86 -30.40 -6.67
C THR A 12 -23.40 -30.54 -6.25
N LEU A 13 -23.00 -31.66 -5.66
CA LEU A 13 -21.59 -31.95 -5.36
C LEU A 13 -20.74 -32.09 -6.63
N LEU A 14 -21.28 -32.71 -7.69
CA LEU A 14 -20.62 -32.82 -8.99
C LEU A 14 -20.47 -31.45 -9.67
N GLU A 15 -21.51 -30.61 -9.63
CA GLU A 15 -21.43 -29.24 -10.13
C GLU A 15 -20.43 -28.40 -9.35
N LEU A 16 -20.45 -28.46 -8.01
CA LEU A 16 -19.47 -27.79 -7.16
C LEU A 16 -18.05 -28.26 -7.47
N LYS A 17 -17.85 -29.57 -7.65
CA LYS A 17 -16.56 -30.11 -8.06
C LYS A 17 -16.14 -29.61 -9.44
N ALA A 18 -17.04 -29.54 -10.41
CA ALA A 18 -16.76 -29.05 -11.75
C ALA A 18 -16.44 -27.53 -11.77
N VAL A 19 -17.16 -26.74 -10.97
CA VAL A 19 -16.89 -25.31 -10.76
C VAL A 19 -15.55 -25.12 -10.06
N ALA A 20 -15.27 -25.87 -8.99
CA ALA A 20 -14.01 -25.82 -8.28
C ALA A 20 -12.83 -26.23 -9.19
N THR A 21 -13.01 -27.23 -10.04
CA THR A 21 -11.97 -27.68 -10.98
C THR A 21 -11.70 -26.64 -12.06
N ARG A 22 -12.75 -26.01 -12.62
CA ARG A 22 -12.61 -24.89 -13.57
C ARG A 22 -11.93 -23.70 -12.93
N TRP A 23 -12.36 -23.33 -11.73
CA TRP A 23 -11.75 -22.27 -10.94
C TRP A 23 -10.26 -22.55 -10.68
N PHE A 24 -9.94 -23.77 -10.22
CA PHE A 24 -8.57 -24.18 -9.96
C PHE A 24 -7.71 -24.10 -11.22
N LYS A 25 -8.21 -24.63 -12.36
CA LYS A 25 -7.47 -24.58 -13.63
C LYS A 25 -7.27 -23.17 -14.16
N TYR A 26 -8.22 -22.26 -13.92
CA TYR A 26 -8.16 -20.88 -14.40
C TYR A 26 -7.20 -20.00 -13.58
N TYR A 27 -7.20 -20.19 -12.25
CA TYR A 27 -6.45 -19.34 -11.32
C TYR A 27 -5.15 -19.96 -10.79
N VAL A 28 -5.02 -21.29 -10.77
CA VAL A 28 -3.81 -21.98 -10.29
C VAL A 28 -3.00 -22.46 -11.49
N VAL A 29 -2.10 -21.60 -11.96
CA VAL A 29 -1.12 -21.96 -12.98
C VAL A 29 0.18 -22.37 -12.30
N TRP A 30 0.69 -23.54 -12.67
CA TRP A 30 1.98 -24.00 -12.21
C TRP A 30 3.09 -23.46 -13.12
N ASN A 31 4.05 -22.76 -12.52
CA ASN A 31 5.28 -22.34 -13.18
C ASN A 31 6.46 -22.77 -12.29
N LYS A 32 7.44 -23.48 -12.87
CA LYS A 32 8.59 -24.04 -12.14
C LYS A 32 9.42 -22.97 -11.41
N ALA A 33 9.40 -21.74 -11.90
CA ALA A 33 10.12 -20.61 -11.31
C ALA A 33 9.41 -19.99 -10.10
N VAL A 34 8.08 -20.08 -10.03
CA VAL A 34 7.25 -19.40 -9.01
C VAL A 34 7.53 -19.87 -7.57
N PRO A 35 7.73 -21.17 -7.29
CA PRO A 35 8.08 -21.64 -5.94
C PRO A 35 9.31 -20.95 -5.33
N PHE A 36 10.32 -20.60 -6.15
CA PHE A 36 11.53 -19.90 -5.67
C PHE A 36 11.21 -18.46 -5.25
N ILE A 37 10.35 -17.77 -6.01
CA ILE A 37 9.87 -16.42 -5.68
C ILE A 37 8.99 -16.46 -4.43
N SER A 38 8.05 -17.42 -4.35
CA SER A 38 7.22 -17.64 -3.17
C SER A 38 8.04 -18.00 -1.93
N GLY A 39 9.15 -18.75 -2.08
CA GLY A 39 10.09 -19.03 -1.01
C GLY A 39 10.74 -17.76 -0.45
N LEU A 40 11.13 -16.82 -1.32
CA LEU A 40 11.61 -15.50 -0.89
C LEU A 40 10.51 -14.71 -0.16
N VAL A 41 9.26 -14.72 -0.65
CA VAL A 41 8.11 -14.10 0.04
C VAL A 41 7.89 -14.69 1.44
N PHE A 42 7.98 -16.01 1.57
CA PHE A 42 7.87 -16.72 2.84
C PHE A 42 8.93 -16.23 3.83
N VAL A 43 10.21 -16.19 3.44
CA VAL A 43 11.29 -15.78 4.33
C VAL A 43 11.23 -14.29 4.66
N HIS A 44 10.82 -13.44 3.73
CA HIS A 44 10.53 -12.03 4.03
C HIS A 44 9.46 -11.87 5.11
N ALA A 45 8.33 -12.58 4.99
CA ALA A 45 7.27 -12.54 5.99
C ALA A 45 7.76 -13.10 7.33
N TRP A 46 8.52 -14.20 7.29
CA TRP A 46 9.10 -14.78 8.48
C TRP A 46 10.00 -13.80 9.21
N VAL A 47 11.01 -13.21 8.56
CA VAL A 47 11.94 -12.23 9.19
C VAL A 47 11.20 -10.98 9.68
N GLU A 48 10.23 -10.48 8.92
CA GLU A 48 9.42 -9.31 9.31
C GLU A 48 8.77 -9.52 10.68
N TYR A 49 8.14 -10.66 10.90
CA TYR A 49 7.47 -10.95 12.16
C TYR A 49 8.37 -11.66 13.19
N ALA A 50 9.50 -12.23 12.76
CA ALA A 50 10.49 -12.88 13.63
C ALA A 50 11.43 -11.88 14.32
N LEU A 51 11.70 -10.75 13.67
CA LEU A 51 12.72 -9.81 14.13
C LEU A 51 12.17 -8.37 14.12
N ILE A 52 11.68 -7.90 12.97
CA ILE A 52 11.36 -6.47 12.78
C ILE A 52 10.16 -6.04 13.63
N ALA A 53 9.10 -6.85 13.68
CA ALA A 53 7.91 -6.55 14.48
C ALA A 53 8.19 -6.50 16.00
N VAL A 54 9.24 -7.19 16.46
CA VAL A 54 9.64 -7.29 17.87
C VAL A 54 10.75 -6.27 18.20
N LEU A 55 11.28 -5.56 17.20
CA LEU A 55 12.35 -4.57 17.35
C LEU A 55 12.06 -3.54 18.45
N ILE A 56 10.79 -3.08 18.57
CA ILE A 56 10.43 -2.11 19.60
C ILE A 56 10.72 -2.64 21.01
N THR A 57 10.35 -3.89 21.30
CA THR A 57 10.54 -4.50 22.61
C THR A 57 12.02 -4.65 22.95
N HIS A 58 12.86 -5.05 21.98
CA HIS A 58 14.30 -5.11 22.19
C HIS A 58 14.93 -3.73 22.41
N LEU A 59 14.56 -2.74 21.61
CA LEU A 59 15.04 -1.37 21.79
C LEU A 59 14.64 -0.81 23.16
N THR A 60 13.45 -1.15 23.66
CA THR A 60 12.94 -0.76 24.97
C THR A 60 13.68 -1.46 26.12
N ASP A 61 13.95 -2.75 25.98
CA ASP A 61 14.54 -3.57 27.04
C ASP A 61 16.04 -3.34 27.21
N GLU A 62 16.79 -3.15 26.12
CA GLU A 62 18.25 -3.12 26.18
C GLU A 62 18.86 -1.72 26.01
N TRP A 63 18.34 -0.89 25.09
CA TRP A 63 19.11 0.25 24.58
C TRP A 63 18.50 1.62 24.89
N LEU A 64 17.18 1.73 24.96
CA LEU A 64 16.48 3.00 24.90
C LEU A 64 15.21 2.98 25.75
N HIS A 65 14.86 4.13 26.33
CA HIS A 65 13.50 4.29 26.84
C HIS A 65 12.48 4.24 25.69
N LEU A 66 11.34 3.66 25.99
CA LEU A 66 10.24 3.42 25.05
C LEU A 66 9.86 4.56 24.08
N PRO A 67 9.86 5.86 24.46
CA PRO A 67 9.59 6.94 23.50
C PRO A 67 10.58 6.96 22.34
N ARG A 68 11.86 6.74 22.62
CA ARG A 68 12.91 6.75 21.62
C ARG A 68 12.87 5.49 20.76
N ALA A 69 12.60 4.32 21.36
CA ALA A 69 12.36 3.07 20.64
C ALA A 69 11.19 3.18 19.65
N ALA A 70 10.04 3.67 20.10
CA ALA A 70 8.86 3.88 19.26
C ALA A 70 9.13 4.89 18.12
N SER A 71 9.87 5.97 18.39
CA SER A 71 10.24 6.95 17.36
C SER A 71 11.10 6.33 16.25
N ILE A 72 12.05 5.47 16.61
CA ILE A 72 12.92 4.78 15.65
C ILE A 72 12.12 3.84 14.75
N VAL A 73 11.24 3.03 15.34
CA VAL A 73 10.39 2.08 14.59
C VAL A 73 9.44 2.81 13.65
N ASN A 74 8.81 3.90 14.09
CA ASN A 74 7.92 4.71 13.24
C ASN A 74 8.68 5.41 12.11
N VAL A 75 9.86 5.96 12.39
CA VAL A 75 10.72 6.56 11.35
C VAL A 75 11.15 5.49 10.36
N GLN A 76 11.50 4.29 10.81
CA GLN A 76 11.84 3.17 9.92
C GLN A 76 10.68 2.77 9.02
N ASP A 77 9.46 2.65 9.55
CA ASP A 77 8.27 2.35 8.75
C ASP A 77 7.97 3.47 7.74
N GLY A 78 8.11 4.74 8.14
CA GLY A 78 7.96 5.90 7.25
C GLY A 78 9.02 5.92 6.14
N VAL A 79 10.29 5.69 6.47
CA VAL A 79 11.40 5.60 5.50
C VAL A 79 11.18 4.42 4.55
N THR A 80 10.71 3.28 5.05
CA THR A 80 10.37 2.11 4.22
C THR A 80 9.30 2.48 3.17
N ALA A 81 8.26 3.20 3.57
CA ALA A 81 7.19 3.63 2.67
C ALA A 81 7.67 4.60 1.58
N VAL A 82 8.52 5.56 1.94
CA VAL A 82 9.13 6.49 0.96
C VAL A 82 10.08 5.74 0.02
N LEU A 83 10.93 4.86 0.56
CA LEU A 83 11.83 4.04 -0.24
C LEU A 83 11.07 3.11 -1.19
N ALA A 84 9.89 2.62 -0.84
CA ALA A 84 9.07 1.82 -1.74
C ALA A 84 8.72 2.58 -3.03
N LEU A 85 8.40 3.87 -2.94
CA LEU A 85 8.16 4.72 -4.11
C LEU A 85 9.43 4.91 -4.95
N VAL A 86 10.57 5.16 -4.30
CA VAL A 86 11.86 5.33 -4.98
C VAL A 86 12.28 4.05 -5.69
N VAL A 87 12.21 2.91 -4.99
CA VAL A 87 12.58 1.60 -5.54
C VAL A 87 11.64 1.19 -6.67
N ALA A 88 10.34 1.48 -6.56
CA ALA A 88 9.39 1.26 -7.65
C ALA A 88 9.74 2.09 -8.89
N TYR A 89 10.01 3.39 -8.70
CA TYR A 89 10.44 4.26 -9.79
C TYR A 89 11.73 3.76 -10.46
N VAL A 90 12.75 3.41 -9.67
CA VAL A 90 14.03 2.91 -10.19
C VAL A 90 13.86 1.56 -10.89
N SER A 91 12.99 0.69 -10.35
CA SER A 91 12.60 -0.58 -10.97
C SER A 91 11.96 -0.36 -12.34
N ASP A 92 11.00 0.55 -12.45
CA ASP A 92 10.30 0.81 -13.71
C ASP A 92 11.18 1.52 -14.74
N ALA A 93 11.97 2.51 -14.32
CA ALA A 93 12.72 3.38 -15.23
C ALA A 93 14.07 2.81 -15.68
N TYR A 94 14.77 2.06 -14.82
CA TYR A 94 16.19 1.74 -15.06
C TYR A 94 16.53 0.25 -14.89
N LEU A 95 16.15 -0.38 -13.78
CA LEU A 95 16.67 -1.70 -13.41
C LEU A 95 15.82 -2.88 -13.91
N GLY A 96 14.51 -2.67 -14.02
CA GLY A 96 13.54 -3.76 -14.10
C GLY A 96 13.25 -4.41 -12.74
N PRO A 97 12.10 -5.09 -12.58
CA PRO A 97 11.67 -5.67 -11.30
C PRO A 97 12.64 -6.70 -10.72
N PHE A 98 13.24 -7.54 -11.56
CA PHE A 98 14.16 -8.59 -11.10
C PHE A 98 15.41 -8.00 -10.42
N LEU A 99 16.09 -7.06 -11.08
CA LEU A 99 17.32 -6.49 -10.55
C LEU A 99 17.04 -5.60 -9.34
N ALA A 100 15.91 -4.90 -9.31
CA ALA A 100 15.45 -4.17 -8.13
C ALA A 100 15.23 -5.10 -6.92
N VAL A 101 14.63 -6.29 -7.12
CA VAL A 101 14.54 -7.32 -6.08
C VAL A 101 15.94 -7.74 -5.62
N VAL A 102 16.83 -8.10 -6.55
CA VAL A 102 18.20 -8.54 -6.22
C VAL A 102 18.95 -7.50 -5.37
N CYS A 103 18.99 -6.25 -5.81
CA CYS A 103 19.66 -5.17 -5.09
C CYS A 103 19.04 -4.93 -3.70
N SER A 104 17.70 -4.92 -3.61
CA SER A 104 17.00 -4.73 -2.33
C SER A 104 17.22 -5.90 -1.36
N THR A 105 17.24 -7.15 -1.83
CA THR A 105 17.49 -8.32 -0.98
C THR A 105 18.94 -8.36 -0.49
N VAL A 106 19.92 -7.97 -1.32
CA VAL A 106 21.32 -7.82 -0.89
C VAL A 106 21.45 -6.74 0.19
N ALA A 107 20.79 -5.58 0.01
CA ALA A 107 20.71 -4.57 1.04
C ALA A 107 20.06 -5.11 2.32
N TYR A 108 18.98 -5.90 2.20
CA TYR A 108 18.31 -6.49 3.35
C TYR A 108 19.24 -7.42 4.15
N ILE A 109 19.93 -8.34 3.47
CA ILE A 109 20.89 -9.26 4.10
C ILE A 109 21.99 -8.47 4.80
N THR A 110 22.54 -7.44 4.15
CA THR A 110 23.55 -6.57 4.73
C THR A 110 23.02 -5.88 5.99
N GLY A 111 21.81 -5.33 5.94
CA GLY A 111 21.15 -4.72 7.10
C GLY A 111 20.95 -5.70 8.25
N LEU A 112 20.51 -6.94 7.97
CA LEU A 112 20.35 -7.98 9.00
C LEU A 112 21.68 -8.41 9.63
N VAL A 113 22.75 -8.50 8.83
CA VAL A 113 24.11 -8.77 9.31
C VAL A 113 24.62 -7.65 10.20
N LEU A 114 24.40 -6.38 9.82
CA LEU A 114 24.74 -5.22 10.66
C LEU A 114 23.92 -5.19 11.95
N LEU A 115 22.63 -5.55 11.92
CA LEU A 115 21.82 -5.71 13.13
C LEU A 115 22.39 -6.77 14.07
N PHE A 116 22.81 -7.92 13.54
CA PHE A 116 23.47 -8.96 14.32
C PHE A 116 24.77 -8.45 14.96
N PHE A 117 25.62 -7.74 14.21
CA PHE A 117 26.85 -7.18 14.77
C PHE A 117 26.60 -6.08 15.80
N ALA A 118 25.56 -5.26 15.60
CA ALA A 118 25.13 -4.26 16.57
C ALA A 118 24.64 -4.90 17.87
N ALA A 119 23.94 -6.04 17.78
CA ALA A 119 23.49 -6.82 18.93
C ALA A 119 24.63 -7.56 19.65
N TRP A 120 25.66 -8.00 18.90
CA TRP A 120 26.75 -8.80 19.44
C TRP A 120 27.83 -7.98 20.16
N ARG A 121 28.11 -6.75 19.69
CA ARG A 121 29.13 -5.89 20.30
C ARG A 121 28.55 -5.07 21.47
N LEU A 122 29.44 -4.62 22.38
CA LEU A 122 29.19 -3.79 23.58
C LEU A 122 30.02 -2.46 23.57
N THR A 123 30.32 -1.92 22.38
CA THR A 123 31.11 -0.70 22.12
C THR A 123 30.28 0.51 21.65
N SER A 124 30.77 1.72 21.93
CA SER A 124 30.12 3.03 21.67
C SER A 124 29.68 3.34 20.23
N ILE A 125 30.01 2.51 19.24
CA ILE A 125 29.68 2.69 17.80
C ILE A 125 28.31 2.06 17.45
N GLU A 126 27.68 1.34 18.38
CA GLU A 126 26.44 0.57 18.17
C GLU A 126 25.26 1.35 17.60
N LEU A 127 25.01 2.56 18.08
CA LEU A 127 23.84 3.32 17.66
C LEU A 127 23.93 3.77 16.19
N GLN A 128 25.13 4.12 15.72
CA GLN A 128 25.35 4.47 14.31
C GLN A 128 25.18 3.24 13.41
N LEU A 129 25.72 2.10 13.85
CA LEU A 129 25.58 0.83 13.14
C LEU A 129 24.11 0.41 13.05
N LEU A 130 23.35 0.57 14.13
CA LEU A 130 21.91 0.34 14.16
C LEU A 130 21.20 1.21 13.12
N TYR A 131 21.43 2.53 13.08
CA TYR A 131 20.74 3.40 12.13
C TYR A 131 21.02 3.01 10.67
N VAL A 132 22.29 2.72 10.33
CA VAL A 132 22.65 2.23 8.99
C VAL A 132 21.94 0.90 8.69
N ALA A 133 21.92 -0.02 9.65
CA ALA A 133 21.26 -1.30 9.53
C ALA A 133 19.75 -1.15 9.27
N LEU A 134 19.06 -0.26 10.01
CA LEU A 134 17.63 -0.02 9.85
C LEU A 134 17.27 0.60 8.49
N ILE A 135 18.13 1.48 7.94
CA ILE A 135 17.93 2.03 6.58
C ILE A 135 18.07 0.93 5.53
N LEU A 136 19.07 0.05 5.65
CA LEU A 136 19.26 -1.07 4.73
C LEU A 136 18.13 -2.10 4.83
N VAL A 137 17.65 -2.38 6.04
CA VAL A 137 16.45 -3.21 6.25
C VAL A 137 15.22 -2.54 5.62
N ALA A 138 15.03 -1.24 5.78
CA ALA A 138 13.94 -0.49 5.15
C ALA A 138 13.99 -0.58 3.61
N LEU A 139 15.19 -0.48 3.01
CA LEU A 139 15.39 -0.66 1.58
C LEU A 139 15.03 -2.08 1.12
N GLY A 140 15.40 -3.09 1.90
CA GLY A 140 15.01 -4.48 1.66
C GLY A 140 13.50 -4.73 1.73
N ARG A 141 12.84 -4.14 2.72
CA ARG A 141 11.37 -4.19 2.87
C ARG A 141 10.66 -3.49 1.71
N ALA A 142 11.17 -2.36 1.25
CA ALA A 142 10.65 -1.62 0.10
C ALA A 142 10.65 -2.45 -1.20
N GLY A 143 11.74 -3.20 -1.48
CA GLY A 143 11.82 -4.04 -2.68
C GLY A 143 10.84 -5.23 -2.72
N ARG A 144 10.41 -5.71 -1.55
CA ARG A 144 9.35 -6.72 -1.43
C ARG A 144 7.98 -6.17 -1.85
N ASP A 145 7.69 -4.91 -1.57
CA ASP A 145 6.31 -4.41 -1.68
C ASP A 145 5.86 -4.14 -3.11
N ILE A 146 6.74 -3.64 -3.98
CA ILE A 146 6.39 -3.33 -5.37
C ILE A 146 7.17 -4.24 -6.34
N PRO A 147 8.52 -4.18 -6.45
CA PRO A 147 9.26 -4.98 -7.43
C PRO A 147 9.03 -6.49 -7.33
N LEU A 148 8.99 -7.06 -6.12
CA LEU A 148 8.81 -8.52 -5.96
C LEU A 148 7.41 -8.97 -6.37
N LYS A 149 6.37 -8.18 -6.05
CA LYS A 149 4.99 -8.48 -6.48
C LYS A 149 4.87 -8.42 -7.99
N GLU A 150 5.47 -7.40 -8.60
CA GLU A 150 5.48 -7.21 -10.03
C GLU A 150 6.27 -8.32 -10.75
N PHE A 151 7.45 -8.68 -10.24
CA PHE A 151 8.25 -9.77 -10.77
C PHE A 151 7.50 -11.11 -10.73
N LEU A 152 6.79 -11.39 -9.63
CA LEU A 152 5.93 -12.56 -9.52
C LEU A 152 4.75 -12.53 -10.49
N ALA A 153 4.09 -11.38 -10.63
CA ALA A 153 2.97 -11.21 -11.57
C ALA A 153 3.43 -11.50 -13.01
N TYR A 154 4.60 -10.99 -13.36
CA TYR A 154 5.17 -11.12 -14.70
C TYR A 154 5.44 -12.58 -15.10
N GLN A 155 5.65 -13.49 -14.15
CA GLN A 155 5.82 -14.92 -14.44
C GLN A 155 4.57 -15.56 -15.06
N PHE A 156 3.39 -14.98 -14.82
CA PHE A 156 2.12 -15.47 -15.34
C PHE A 156 1.67 -14.79 -16.63
N ARG A 157 2.44 -13.82 -17.13
CA ARG A 157 2.13 -13.11 -18.38
C ARG A 157 2.46 -14.00 -19.58
N GLU A 158 1.51 -14.13 -20.50
CA GLU A 158 1.70 -14.83 -21.77
C GLU A 158 2.16 -13.84 -22.84
N GLU A 159 3.13 -14.23 -23.66
CA GLU A 159 3.63 -13.40 -24.75
C GLU A 159 2.71 -13.55 -25.98
N GLY A 160 2.31 -12.44 -26.59
CA GLY A 160 1.59 -12.44 -27.88
C GLY A 160 0.06 -12.58 -27.82
N SER A 161 -0.55 -12.61 -26.63
CA SER A 161 -2.02 -12.61 -26.44
C SER A 161 -2.48 -11.38 -25.65
N TYR A 162 -3.78 -11.06 -25.74
CA TYR A 162 -4.41 -10.10 -24.85
C TYR A 162 -4.18 -10.52 -23.38
N VAL A 163 -3.62 -9.61 -22.58
CA VAL A 163 -3.30 -9.88 -21.19
C VAL A 163 -4.47 -9.45 -20.33
N ASP A 164 -5.15 -10.43 -19.74
CA ASP A 164 -6.10 -10.19 -18.67
C ASP A 164 -5.34 -9.90 -17.36
N GLU A 165 -5.18 -8.60 -17.05
CA GLU A 165 -4.46 -8.13 -15.86
C GLU A 165 -5.15 -8.58 -14.55
N GLU A 166 -6.48 -8.73 -14.54
CA GLU A 166 -7.20 -9.22 -13.35
C GLU A 166 -6.90 -10.70 -13.08
N GLN A 167 -6.79 -11.49 -14.15
CA GLN A 167 -6.39 -12.89 -14.07
C GLN A 167 -4.95 -13.03 -13.57
N VAL A 168 -4.01 -12.25 -14.12
CA VAL A 168 -2.59 -12.25 -13.68
C VAL A 168 -2.48 -11.90 -12.20
N GLU A 169 -3.20 -10.87 -11.76
CA GLU A 169 -3.20 -10.43 -10.37
C GLU A 169 -3.81 -11.49 -9.43
N SER A 170 -4.86 -12.19 -9.87
CA SER A 170 -5.47 -13.28 -9.11
C SER A 170 -4.53 -14.48 -8.98
N ARG A 171 -3.82 -14.85 -10.05
CA ARG A 171 -2.77 -15.89 -10.04
C ARG A 171 -1.63 -15.52 -9.08
N ARG A 172 -1.13 -14.28 -9.17
CA ARG A 172 -0.12 -13.74 -8.24
C ARG A 172 -0.56 -13.84 -6.77
N LYS A 173 -1.81 -13.45 -6.45
CA LYS A 173 -2.35 -13.52 -5.09
C LYS A 173 -2.37 -14.94 -4.51
N ILE A 174 -2.67 -15.94 -5.33
CA ILE A 174 -2.70 -17.36 -4.92
C ILE A 174 -1.32 -17.86 -4.51
N TRP A 175 -0.26 -17.40 -5.18
CA TRP A 175 1.11 -17.78 -4.88
C TRP A 175 1.78 -16.93 -3.79
N TRP A 176 1.31 -15.68 -3.62
CA TRP A 176 1.82 -14.75 -2.61
C TRP A 176 1.24 -15.00 -1.22
N ARG A 177 -0.10 -15.06 -1.09
CA ARG A 177 -0.77 -15.02 0.23
C ARG A 177 -0.46 -16.26 1.10
N PRO A 178 -0.51 -17.50 0.59
CA PRO A 178 -0.17 -18.67 1.39
C PRO A 178 1.29 -18.66 1.84
N ALA A 179 2.22 -18.33 0.95
CA ALA A 179 3.64 -18.20 1.29
C ALA A 179 3.86 -17.16 2.40
N TYR A 180 3.22 -15.99 2.28
CA TYR A 180 3.28 -14.95 3.29
C TYR A 180 2.76 -15.45 4.64
N ILE A 181 1.52 -16.00 4.69
CA ILE A 181 0.91 -16.52 5.93
C ILE A 181 1.75 -17.62 6.57
N LEU A 182 2.25 -18.57 5.78
CA LEU A 182 3.11 -19.63 6.28
C LEU A 182 4.38 -19.07 6.90
N GLY A 183 4.96 -18.00 6.35
CA GLY A 183 6.11 -17.30 6.93
C GLY A 183 5.79 -16.68 8.29
N ILE A 184 4.60 -16.08 8.45
CA ILE A 184 4.13 -15.56 9.75
C ILE A 184 3.97 -16.72 10.74
N CYS A 185 3.34 -17.82 10.35
CA CYS A 185 3.16 -18.97 11.24
C CYS A 185 4.52 -19.57 11.66
N ALA A 186 5.47 -19.62 10.73
CA ALA A 186 6.84 -20.09 11.01
C ALA A 186 7.58 -19.18 12.00
N SER A 187 7.25 -17.88 12.07
CA SER A 187 7.89 -16.97 13.02
C SER A 187 7.68 -17.44 14.46
N VAL A 188 6.45 -17.81 14.84
CA VAL A 188 6.09 -18.29 16.20
C VAL A 188 6.99 -19.38 16.74
N TYR A 189 7.37 -20.34 15.89
CA TYR A 189 8.10 -21.53 16.32
C TYR A 189 9.51 -21.22 16.86
N VAL A 190 10.08 -20.06 16.50
CA VAL A 190 11.44 -19.66 16.89
C VAL A 190 11.47 -18.84 18.20
N PHE A 191 10.31 -18.46 18.75
CA PHE A 191 10.22 -17.38 19.74
C PHE A 191 10.18 -17.73 21.23
N ALA A 192 10.12 -19.01 21.60
CA ALA A 192 9.86 -19.29 23.01
C ALA A 192 11.00 -18.81 23.94
N ASN A 193 12.26 -18.83 23.48
CA ASN A 193 13.43 -18.49 24.32
C ASN A 193 14.64 -17.91 23.55
N ALA A 194 14.52 -17.51 22.28
CA ALA A 194 15.67 -17.03 21.51
C ALA A 194 16.06 -15.60 21.89
N SER A 195 17.36 -15.35 22.11
CA SER A 195 17.91 -14.01 22.32
C SER A 195 17.86 -13.16 21.05
N TRP A 196 17.91 -11.84 21.18
CA TRP A 196 17.95 -10.93 20.02
C TRP A 196 19.13 -11.21 19.08
N ILE A 197 20.27 -11.56 19.66
CA ILE A 197 21.48 -11.99 18.93
C ILE A 197 21.18 -13.25 18.08
N GLU A 198 20.48 -14.24 18.65
CA GLU A 198 20.12 -15.45 17.91
C GLU A 198 19.09 -15.16 16.81
N LEU A 199 18.07 -14.35 17.11
CA LEU A 199 17.04 -13.97 16.14
C LEU A 199 17.62 -13.21 14.95
N SER A 200 18.50 -12.24 15.19
CA SER A 200 19.17 -11.48 14.14
C SER A 200 20.09 -12.36 13.29
N ARG A 201 20.88 -13.24 13.93
CA ARG A 201 21.73 -14.22 13.24
C ARG A 201 20.93 -15.18 12.37
N ILE A 202 19.89 -15.81 12.92
CA ILE A 202 19.04 -16.78 12.21
C ILE A 202 18.34 -16.09 11.04
N SER A 203 17.85 -14.87 11.23
CA SER A 203 17.20 -14.07 10.18
C SER A 203 18.16 -13.75 9.04
N ALA A 204 19.40 -13.36 9.33
CA ALA A 204 20.41 -13.07 8.32
C ALA A 204 20.76 -14.33 7.48
N ILE A 205 20.98 -15.47 8.15
CA ILE A 205 21.27 -16.75 7.48
C ILE A 205 20.08 -17.19 6.62
N ALA A 206 18.87 -17.13 7.18
CA ALA A 206 17.65 -17.49 6.49
C ALA A 206 17.43 -16.68 5.22
N MET A 207 17.58 -15.36 5.30
CA MET A 207 17.43 -14.46 4.16
C MET A 207 18.51 -14.73 3.09
N ALA A 208 19.76 -14.99 3.50
CA ALA A 208 20.84 -15.35 2.58
C ALA A 208 20.55 -16.67 1.84
N VAL A 209 20.09 -17.70 2.55
CA VAL A 209 19.70 -18.97 1.94
C VAL A 209 18.52 -18.79 0.98
N ALA A 210 17.49 -18.03 1.39
CA ALA A 210 16.35 -17.72 0.54
C ALA A 210 16.76 -16.97 -0.74
N PHE A 211 17.70 -16.04 -0.62
CA PHE A 211 18.24 -15.30 -1.76
C PHE A 211 19.02 -16.21 -2.72
N VAL A 212 19.85 -17.13 -2.21
CA VAL A 212 20.52 -18.13 -3.06
C VAL A 212 19.49 -19.00 -3.78
N LEU A 213 18.45 -19.49 -3.09
CA LEU A 213 17.38 -20.26 -3.71
C LEU A 213 16.62 -19.43 -4.76
N PHE A 214 16.36 -18.16 -4.49
CA PHE A 214 15.76 -17.25 -5.47
C PHE A 214 16.62 -17.13 -6.74
N LEU A 215 17.96 -17.04 -6.60
CA LEU A 215 18.88 -17.02 -7.74
C LEU A 215 18.95 -18.37 -8.47
N VAL A 216 18.84 -19.50 -7.77
CA VAL A 216 18.72 -20.83 -8.41
C VAL A 216 17.48 -20.88 -9.32
N GLY A 217 16.43 -20.13 -9.00
CA GLY A 217 15.26 -19.96 -9.86
C GLY A 217 15.56 -19.45 -11.27
N ILE A 218 16.70 -18.78 -11.51
CA ILE A 218 17.16 -18.36 -12.85
C ILE A 218 17.29 -19.58 -13.78
N ALA A 219 17.76 -20.72 -13.27
CA ALA A 219 17.88 -21.96 -14.03
C ALA A 219 16.52 -22.49 -14.51
N PHE A 220 15.42 -22.08 -13.88
CA PHE A 220 14.04 -22.42 -14.25
C PHE A 220 13.39 -21.40 -15.18
N LYS A 221 14.20 -20.57 -15.86
CA LYS A 221 13.80 -19.60 -16.90
C LYS A 221 12.80 -18.55 -16.39
N TYR A 222 13.27 -17.68 -15.49
CA TYR A 222 12.52 -16.48 -15.13
C TYR A 222 12.17 -15.65 -16.36
N LYS A 223 10.93 -15.14 -16.38
CA LYS A 223 10.50 -14.11 -17.32
C LYS A 223 10.90 -12.74 -16.77
N TYR A 224 11.48 -11.89 -17.61
CA TYR A 224 11.96 -10.57 -17.22
C TYR A 224 11.13 -9.49 -17.90
N LYS A 225 10.62 -8.54 -17.10
CA LYS A 225 10.01 -7.31 -17.61
C LYS A 225 11.15 -6.36 -17.99
N PRO A 226 11.27 -5.92 -19.25
CA PRO A 226 12.23 -4.89 -19.60
C PRO A 226 11.85 -3.57 -18.90
N PRO A 227 12.82 -2.72 -18.54
CA PRO A 227 12.52 -1.39 -18.02
C PRO A 227 11.70 -0.60 -19.04
N ALA A 228 10.76 0.21 -18.54
CA ALA A 228 9.92 1.04 -19.39
C ALA A 228 10.77 2.10 -20.08
N LYS A 229 10.51 2.34 -21.38
CA LYS A 229 11.17 3.43 -22.13
C LYS A 229 10.85 4.80 -21.53
N GLU A 230 9.66 4.96 -20.96
CA GLU A 230 9.20 6.16 -20.28
C GLU A 230 8.51 5.79 -18.97
N SER A 231 8.91 6.45 -17.88
CA SER A 231 8.30 6.26 -16.56
C SER A 231 7.09 7.18 -16.41
N LYS A 232 5.93 6.62 -16.03
CA LYS A 232 4.71 7.40 -15.77
C LYS A 232 4.90 8.49 -14.72
N LEU A 233 5.74 8.24 -13.72
CA LEU A 233 6.06 9.24 -12.70
C LEU A 233 6.92 10.39 -13.27
N ASN A 234 7.82 10.08 -14.21
CA ASN A 234 8.57 11.11 -14.92
C ASN A 234 7.65 11.97 -15.80
N ASN A 235 6.69 11.35 -16.49
CA ASN A 235 5.71 12.06 -17.32
C ASN A 235 4.86 13.01 -16.45
N LEU A 236 4.38 12.55 -15.29
CA LEU A 236 3.69 13.40 -14.30
C LEU A 236 4.53 14.63 -13.90
N LEU A 237 5.79 14.42 -13.51
CA LEU A 237 6.69 15.50 -13.10
C LEU A 237 6.96 16.48 -14.25
N GLN A 238 7.16 15.98 -15.47
CA GLN A 238 7.39 16.80 -16.65
C GLN A 238 6.15 17.63 -17.01
N ILE A 239 4.94 17.05 -16.94
CA ILE A 239 3.67 17.77 -17.14
C ILE A 239 3.51 18.89 -16.10
N LEU A 240 3.81 18.60 -14.82
CA LEU A 240 3.79 19.61 -13.75
C LEU A 240 4.78 20.75 -14.01
N CYS A 241 6.03 20.42 -14.34
CA CYS A 241 7.06 21.40 -14.68
C CYS A 241 6.67 22.23 -15.91
N ALA A 242 6.15 21.60 -16.96
CA ALA A 242 5.68 22.26 -18.17
C ALA A 242 4.56 23.26 -17.85
N ALA A 243 3.53 22.84 -17.12
CA ALA A 243 2.42 23.70 -16.73
C ALA A 243 2.86 24.89 -15.85
N ILE A 244 3.79 24.68 -14.90
CA ILE A 244 4.35 25.75 -14.06
C ILE A 244 5.17 26.73 -14.88
N SER A 245 6.01 26.24 -15.80
CA SER A 245 6.84 27.08 -16.68
C SER A 245 5.98 27.95 -17.61
N LYS A 246 4.87 27.39 -18.08
CA LYS A 246 3.88 28.02 -18.96
C LYS A 246 2.81 28.82 -18.22
N ARG A 247 2.97 29.08 -16.91
CA ARG A 247 1.96 29.80 -16.10
C ARG A 247 1.59 31.19 -16.64
N HIS A 248 2.47 31.80 -17.43
CA HIS A 248 2.29 33.12 -18.05
C HIS A 248 1.36 33.09 -19.27
N LEU A 249 1.13 31.92 -19.87
CA LEU A 249 0.24 31.76 -21.03
C LEU A 249 -1.22 31.77 -20.60
N SER A 250 -2.07 32.37 -21.43
CA SER A 250 -3.53 32.31 -21.30
C SER A 250 -4.02 30.91 -21.67
N SER A 251 -4.92 30.35 -20.87
CA SER A 251 -5.49 29.01 -21.13
C SER A 251 -6.32 29.09 -22.42
N SER A 252 -5.87 28.44 -23.49
CA SER A 252 -6.64 28.32 -24.73
C SER A 252 -7.64 27.17 -24.63
N THR A 253 -8.92 27.54 -24.52
CA THR A 253 -10.15 26.72 -24.66
C THR A 253 -10.35 25.49 -23.75
N PRO A 254 -11.59 25.27 -23.25
CA PRO A 254 -11.89 24.19 -22.32
C PRO A 254 -12.06 22.87 -23.07
N SER A 255 -11.03 22.01 -23.05
CA SER A 255 -11.27 20.58 -23.26
C SER A 255 -12.14 20.07 -22.10
N GLY A 256 -13.13 19.23 -22.41
CA GLY A 256 -14.25 18.82 -21.54
C GLY A 256 -13.90 18.31 -20.13
N ASN A 257 -14.95 18.25 -19.30
CA ASN A 257 -14.99 17.90 -17.87
C ASN A 257 -13.85 18.49 -17.03
N VAL A 258 -14.04 19.78 -16.79
CA VAL A 258 -13.13 20.71 -16.12
C VAL A 258 -13.17 20.49 -14.62
N ILE A 259 -12.08 19.98 -14.05
CA ILE A 259 -11.80 20.14 -12.62
C ILE A 259 -11.30 21.59 -12.42
N PRO A 260 -12.13 22.53 -11.90
CA PRO A 260 -11.83 23.97 -12.00
C PRO A 260 -10.54 24.37 -11.29
N ILE A 261 -10.19 23.65 -10.21
CA ILE A 261 -8.99 23.89 -9.41
C ILE A 261 -7.69 23.47 -10.12
N LEU A 262 -7.79 22.61 -11.15
CA LEU A 262 -6.66 22.04 -11.89
C LEU A 262 -6.52 22.60 -13.32
N ARG A 263 -7.26 23.65 -13.68
CA ARG A 263 -7.19 24.31 -14.99
C ARG A 263 -5.79 24.79 -15.40
N TRP A 264 -4.94 25.10 -14.42
CA TRP A 264 -3.59 25.55 -14.72
C TRP A 264 -2.72 24.46 -15.38
N LEU A 265 -3.08 23.18 -15.23
CA LEU A 265 -2.39 22.06 -15.88
C LEU A 265 -2.61 22.03 -17.40
N ASP A 266 -3.72 22.58 -17.90
CA ASP A 266 -3.98 22.70 -19.35
C ASP A 266 -2.91 23.49 -20.08
N LYS A 267 -2.15 24.30 -19.36
CA LYS A 267 -1.03 25.05 -19.94
C LYS A 267 0.08 24.14 -20.46
N ALA A 268 0.20 22.89 -19.99
CA ALA A 268 1.18 21.94 -20.50
C ALA A 268 0.91 21.51 -21.95
N SER A 269 -0.34 21.56 -22.43
CA SER A 269 -0.71 21.21 -23.80
C SER A 269 -0.72 22.40 -24.77
N VAL A 270 -0.46 23.61 -24.28
CA VAL A 270 -0.40 24.81 -25.13
C VAL A 270 0.92 24.85 -25.89
N GLU A 271 0.86 24.93 -27.21
CA GLU A 271 2.02 25.09 -28.08
C GLU A 271 2.59 26.51 -27.99
N GLU A 272 3.90 26.62 -27.75
CA GLU A 272 4.60 27.92 -27.78
C GLU A 272 5.08 28.23 -29.21
N PRO A 273 5.16 29.51 -29.61
CA PRO A 273 5.62 29.89 -30.95
C PRO A 273 7.11 29.60 -31.22
N SER A 274 7.91 29.38 -30.17
CA SER A 274 9.32 28.97 -30.25
C SER A 274 9.72 28.26 -28.95
N PRO A 275 10.47 27.14 -28.95
CA PRO A 275 11.11 26.45 -30.08
C PRO A 275 10.13 25.61 -30.93
N SER A 276 10.61 24.87 -31.94
CA SER A 276 9.76 24.02 -32.80
C SER A 276 8.95 22.98 -32.01
N ARG A 277 7.77 22.57 -32.51
CA ARG A 277 6.92 21.54 -31.89
C ARG A 277 7.70 20.26 -31.54
N ALA A 278 8.52 19.77 -32.47
CA ALA A 278 9.31 18.56 -32.27
C ALA A 278 10.33 18.70 -31.12
N GLU A 279 10.91 19.89 -30.97
CA GLU A 279 11.83 20.19 -29.88
C GLU A 279 11.09 20.33 -28.54
N GLN A 280 9.91 20.96 -28.54
CA GLN A 280 9.07 21.06 -27.34
C GLN A 280 8.63 19.67 -26.84
N VAL A 281 8.24 18.76 -27.72
CA VAL A 281 7.90 17.37 -27.37
C VAL A 281 9.12 16.63 -26.85
N ARG A 282 10.27 16.72 -27.54
CA ARG A 282 11.51 16.03 -27.14
C ARG A 282 12.01 16.45 -25.75
N VAL A 283 11.85 17.72 -25.40
CA VAL A 283 12.28 18.28 -24.10
C VAL A 283 11.23 18.05 -23.00
N GLY A 284 10.05 17.51 -23.33
CA GLY A 284 8.96 17.30 -22.37
C GLY A 284 8.25 18.59 -21.96
N ARG A 285 8.27 19.61 -22.85
CA ARG A 285 7.64 20.92 -22.65
C ARG A 285 6.24 21.00 -23.26
N LEU A 286 5.91 20.13 -24.22
CA LEU A 286 4.57 20.01 -24.82
C LEU A 286 4.04 18.60 -24.62
N TRP A 287 2.80 18.49 -24.12
CA TRP A 287 2.12 17.23 -23.80
C TRP A 287 0.75 17.14 -24.46
N SER A 288 0.26 15.92 -24.67
CA SER A 288 -1.09 15.70 -25.20
C SER A 288 -2.14 16.12 -24.17
N PRO A 289 -3.30 16.68 -24.57
CA PRO A 289 -4.37 17.01 -23.64
C PRO A 289 -4.89 15.78 -22.87
N GLU A 290 -4.81 14.59 -23.46
CA GLU A 290 -5.16 13.32 -22.82
C GLU A 290 -4.22 13.00 -21.65
N ASP A 291 -2.89 13.12 -21.85
CA ASP A 291 -1.89 12.91 -20.80
C ASP A 291 -2.09 13.90 -19.64
N VAL A 292 -2.39 15.17 -19.97
CA VAL A 292 -2.69 16.20 -18.98
C VAL A 292 -3.96 15.86 -18.20
N GLN A 293 -4.99 15.32 -18.86
CA GLN A 293 -6.22 14.88 -18.20
C GLN A 293 -5.98 13.70 -17.27
N GLU A 294 -5.14 12.73 -17.63
CA GLU A 294 -4.74 11.64 -16.72
C GLU A 294 -4.08 12.18 -15.44
N VAL A 295 -3.17 13.15 -15.57
CA VAL A 295 -2.52 13.79 -14.41
C VAL A 295 -3.52 14.56 -13.56
N LYS A 296 -4.47 15.26 -14.18
CA LYS A 296 -5.56 15.94 -13.46
C LYS A 296 -6.41 14.96 -12.67
N ILE A 297 -6.78 13.82 -13.26
CA ILE A 297 -7.52 12.77 -12.56
C ILE A 297 -6.71 12.25 -11.37
N LEU A 298 -5.40 12.02 -11.52
CA LEU A 298 -4.57 11.57 -10.41
C LEU A 298 -4.51 12.61 -9.28
N LEU A 299 -4.28 13.89 -9.61
CA LEU A 299 -4.22 14.97 -8.62
C LEU A 299 -5.58 15.28 -8.01
N SER A 300 -6.66 15.05 -8.75
CA SER A 300 -8.00 15.20 -8.22
C SER A 300 -8.28 14.20 -7.12
N MET A 301 -7.56 13.08 -7.03
CA MET A 301 -7.69 12.11 -5.93
C MET A 301 -7.08 12.62 -4.62
N VAL A 302 -6.21 13.64 -4.61
CA VAL A 302 -5.44 14.08 -3.42
C VAL A 302 -6.31 14.32 -2.17
N PRO A 303 -7.50 14.96 -2.24
CA PRO A 303 -8.40 15.08 -1.10
C PRO A 303 -8.84 13.73 -0.51
N LEU A 304 -9.01 12.69 -1.33
CA LEU A 304 -9.25 11.34 -0.83
C LEU A 304 -8.01 10.79 -0.13
N TRP A 305 -6.81 11.05 -0.66
CA TRP A 305 -5.56 10.57 -0.06
C TRP A 305 -5.31 11.14 1.33
N THR A 306 -5.65 12.42 1.58
CA THR A 306 -5.47 13.05 2.90
C THR A 306 -6.30 12.36 3.99
N THR A 307 -7.44 11.76 3.63
CA THR A 307 -8.28 10.99 4.57
C THR A 307 -7.56 9.74 5.11
N PHE A 308 -6.50 9.25 4.45
CA PHE A 308 -5.74 8.10 4.94
C PHE A 308 -4.68 8.48 6.00
N LEU A 309 -4.37 9.76 6.19
CA LEU A 309 -3.37 10.19 7.16
C LEU A 309 -3.77 9.83 8.60
N ALA A 310 -5.04 10.05 8.97
CA ALA A 310 -5.56 9.65 10.28
C ALA A 310 -5.53 8.14 10.49
N TYR A 311 -5.81 7.37 9.42
CA TYR A 311 -5.68 5.91 9.47
C TYR A 311 -4.22 5.47 9.64
N GLY A 312 -3.27 6.17 9.00
CA GLY A 312 -1.83 5.95 9.19
C GLY A 312 -1.40 6.12 10.65
N LEU A 313 -1.94 7.12 11.38
CA LEU A 313 -1.68 7.29 12.81
C LEU A 313 -2.20 6.11 13.65
N LEU A 314 -3.40 5.61 13.33
CA LEU A 314 -3.93 4.40 13.96
C LEU A 314 -3.06 3.16 13.64
N GLN A 315 -2.59 3.03 12.41
CA GLN A 315 -1.72 1.92 12.02
C GLN A 315 -0.38 1.96 12.77
N ALA A 316 0.25 3.14 12.89
CA ALA A 316 1.48 3.33 13.65
C ALA A 316 1.32 2.93 15.12
N THR A 317 0.19 3.30 15.72
CA THR A 317 -0.19 2.89 17.08
C THR A 317 -0.26 1.37 17.24
N GLY A 318 -0.85 0.69 16.25
CA GLY A 318 -0.97 -0.77 16.24
C GLY A 318 0.32 -1.54 15.91
N ASN A 319 1.38 -0.86 15.47
CA ASN A 319 2.70 -1.44 15.21
C ASN A 319 3.70 -1.18 16.36
N THR A 320 3.37 -0.28 17.29
CA THR A 320 4.24 0.11 18.39
C THR A 320 3.59 -0.21 19.73
N PHE A 321 2.60 0.57 20.14
CA PHE A 321 2.05 0.53 21.50
C PHE A 321 1.34 -0.77 21.80
N PHE A 322 0.67 -1.36 20.81
CA PHE A 322 0.00 -2.64 21.01
C PHE A 322 0.99 -3.78 21.26
N TYR A 323 2.19 -3.75 20.65
CA TYR A 323 3.23 -4.76 20.90
C TYR A 323 3.80 -4.63 22.31
N GLU A 324 4.08 -3.40 22.73
CA GLU A 324 4.58 -3.09 24.07
C GLU A 324 3.55 -3.42 25.15
N GLN A 325 2.28 -3.06 24.94
CA GLN A 325 1.20 -3.40 25.87
C GLN A 325 1.10 -4.90 26.12
N VAL A 326 1.28 -5.74 25.10
CA VAL A 326 1.25 -7.19 25.27
C VAL A 326 2.38 -7.68 26.18
N GLY A 327 3.54 -7.03 26.18
CA GLY A 327 4.65 -7.34 27.09
C GLY A 327 4.30 -7.15 28.57
N TYR A 328 3.37 -6.25 28.90
CA TYR A 328 2.94 -5.96 30.28
C TYR A 328 1.61 -6.64 30.67
N MET A 329 0.95 -7.36 29.75
CA MET A 329 -0.27 -8.09 30.04
C MET A 329 0.02 -9.40 30.78
N ASP A 330 -0.90 -9.86 31.64
CA ASP A 330 -0.80 -11.20 32.21
C ASP A 330 -0.83 -12.22 31.06
N SER A 331 0.29 -12.93 30.87
CA SER A 331 0.49 -13.84 29.76
C SER A 331 -0.25 -15.18 29.94
N ARG A 332 -1.04 -15.35 31.00
CA ARG A 332 -1.79 -16.56 31.29
C ARG A 332 -3.18 -16.52 30.64
N LEU A 333 -3.45 -17.51 29.80
CA LEU A 333 -4.76 -17.72 29.18
C LEU A 333 -5.29 -19.12 29.53
N GLY A 334 -6.05 -19.20 30.62
CA GLY A 334 -6.58 -20.47 31.13
C GLY A 334 -5.47 -21.45 31.51
N ARG A 335 -5.34 -22.56 30.77
CA ARG A 335 -4.26 -23.55 30.96
C ARG A 335 -2.94 -23.17 30.27
N ILE A 336 -2.95 -22.17 29.39
CA ILE A 336 -1.74 -21.72 28.68
C ILE A 336 -1.01 -20.73 29.58
N SER A 337 0.16 -21.13 30.07
CA SER A 337 0.93 -20.38 31.06
C SER A 337 1.69 -19.17 30.50
N LYS A 338 2.06 -19.18 29.22
CA LYS A 338 2.70 -18.06 28.51
C LYS A 338 2.19 -17.96 27.07
N VAL A 339 1.43 -16.92 26.76
CA VAL A 339 0.99 -16.56 25.39
C VAL A 339 2.05 -15.64 24.76
N PRO A 340 2.75 -16.05 23.68
CA PRO A 340 3.71 -15.18 22.99
C PRO A 340 3.01 -14.01 22.26
N VAL A 341 3.67 -12.85 22.20
CA VAL A 341 3.21 -11.65 21.48
C VAL A 341 2.83 -11.95 20.02
N VAL A 342 3.56 -12.87 19.40
CA VAL A 342 3.42 -13.30 18.00
C VAL A 342 2.06 -13.93 17.72
N ILE A 343 1.38 -14.49 18.72
CA ILE A 343 0.01 -14.99 18.55
C ILE A 343 -0.95 -13.85 18.17
N PHE A 344 -0.81 -12.67 18.80
CA PHE A 344 -1.63 -11.50 18.45
C PHE A 344 -1.35 -11.00 17.03
N VAL A 345 -0.10 -11.16 16.57
CA VAL A 345 0.30 -10.85 15.19
C VAL A 345 -0.37 -11.78 14.19
N ILE A 346 -0.39 -13.09 14.46
CA ILE A 346 -1.11 -14.06 13.63
C ILE A 346 -2.59 -13.75 13.61
N VAL A 347 -3.19 -13.46 14.77
CA VAL A 347 -4.62 -13.11 14.84
C VAL A 347 -4.89 -11.86 14.01
N LYS A 348 -4.07 -10.80 14.15
CA LYS A 348 -4.16 -9.57 13.34
C LYS A 348 -4.08 -9.87 11.84
N SER A 349 -3.09 -10.64 11.41
CA SER A 349 -2.87 -10.97 9.99
C SER A 349 -3.96 -11.89 9.42
N SER A 350 -4.35 -12.92 10.17
CA SER A 350 -5.41 -13.87 9.78
C SER A 350 -6.75 -13.17 9.68
N THR A 351 -7.09 -12.30 10.64
CA THR A 351 -8.31 -11.48 10.59
C THR A 351 -8.31 -10.57 9.36
N SER A 352 -7.20 -9.91 9.04
CA SER A 352 -7.08 -9.10 7.81
C SER A 352 -7.35 -9.93 6.54
N PHE A 353 -6.80 -11.15 6.48
CA PHE A 353 -7.03 -12.06 5.35
C PHE A 353 -8.51 -12.50 5.25
N ILE A 354 -9.11 -12.91 6.37
CA ILE A 354 -10.51 -13.35 6.44
C ILE A 354 -11.45 -12.21 6.05
N VAL A 355 -11.24 -11.02 6.61
CA VAL A 355 -12.01 -9.82 6.28
C VAL A 355 -11.88 -9.47 4.79
N SER A 356 -10.67 -9.51 4.21
CA SER A 356 -10.51 -9.31 2.77
C SER A 356 -11.34 -10.30 1.96
N ARG A 357 -11.34 -11.60 2.31
CA ARG A 357 -12.10 -12.62 1.58
C ARG A 357 -13.61 -12.47 1.77
N LEU A 358 -14.06 -12.12 2.96
CA LEU A 358 -15.45 -11.79 3.22
C LEU A 358 -15.87 -10.57 2.41
N CYS A 359 -15.06 -9.51 2.35
CA CYS A 359 -15.32 -8.35 1.50
C CYS A 359 -15.37 -8.75 0.01
N ASP A 360 -14.39 -9.51 -0.48
CA ASP A 360 -14.37 -9.91 -1.88
C ASP A 360 -15.55 -10.84 -2.24
N SER A 361 -16.11 -11.59 -1.27
CA SER A 361 -17.25 -12.50 -1.49
C SER A 361 -18.62 -11.85 -1.30
N LEU A 362 -18.78 -10.98 -0.30
CA LEU A 362 -20.08 -10.38 0.05
C LEU A 362 -20.45 -9.22 -0.88
N PHE A 363 -19.45 -8.46 -1.36
CA PHE A 363 -19.72 -7.26 -2.15
C PHE A 363 -20.20 -7.58 -3.58
N PRO A 364 -19.62 -8.52 -4.35
CA PRO A 364 -20.15 -8.86 -5.68
C PRO A 364 -21.57 -9.42 -5.65
N SER A 365 -21.92 -10.21 -4.63
CA SER A 365 -23.24 -10.85 -4.54
C SER A 365 -24.38 -9.88 -4.22
N TYR A 366 -24.10 -8.77 -3.53
CA TYR A 366 -25.12 -7.77 -3.14
C TYR A 366 -25.06 -6.50 -4.00
N TRP A 367 -23.93 -6.24 -4.68
CA TRP A 367 -23.66 -5.00 -5.42
C TRP A 367 -23.32 -5.23 -6.91
N SER A 368 -23.63 -6.38 -7.51
CA SER A 368 -23.35 -6.62 -8.95
C SER A 368 -24.00 -5.59 -9.90
N GLN A 369 -25.01 -4.85 -9.43
CA GLN A 369 -25.65 -3.75 -10.17
C GLN A 369 -24.98 -2.38 -9.97
N LYS A 370 -24.03 -2.22 -9.05
CA LYS A 370 -23.41 -0.92 -8.73
C LYS A 370 -22.04 -0.75 -9.37
N VAL A 371 -21.65 0.52 -9.56
CA VAL A 371 -20.38 0.90 -10.19
C VAL A 371 -19.19 0.39 -9.36
N PRO A 372 -18.15 -0.22 -9.96
CA PRO A 372 -16.95 -0.69 -9.25
C PRO A 372 -16.33 0.36 -8.31
N ARG A 373 -16.33 1.63 -8.72
CA ARG A 373 -15.85 2.78 -7.92
C ARG A 373 -16.64 2.97 -6.62
N GLN A 374 -17.96 2.83 -6.64
CA GLN A 374 -18.81 2.97 -5.45
C GLN A 374 -18.56 1.83 -4.45
N VAL A 375 -18.36 0.60 -4.96
CA VAL A 375 -18.02 -0.56 -4.14
C VAL A 375 -16.69 -0.35 -3.42
N MET A 376 -15.67 0.17 -4.13
CA MET A 376 -14.37 0.48 -3.55
C MET A 376 -14.47 1.56 -2.45
N LEU A 377 -15.15 2.68 -2.70
CA LEU A 377 -15.35 3.74 -1.72
C LEU A 377 -16.17 3.27 -0.50
N THR A 378 -17.17 2.42 -0.71
CA THR A 378 -17.96 1.86 0.41
C THR A 378 -17.10 0.95 1.28
N ARG A 379 -16.25 0.11 0.67
CA ARG A 379 -15.31 -0.76 1.40
C ARG A 379 -14.31 0.03 2.22
N ILE A 380 -13.75 1.11 1.65
CA ILE A 380 -12.84 2.01 2.38
C ILE A 380 -13.58 2.70 3.53
N GLY A 381 -14.78 3.22 3.28
CA GLY A 381 -15.61 3.89 4.29
C GLY A 381 -15.98 2.99 5.47
N ALA A 382 -16.30 1.72 5.21
CA ALA A 382 -16.54 0.74 6.27
C ALA A 382 -15.31 0.54 7.17
N GLY A 383 -14.11 0.47 6.57
CA GLY A 383 -12.85 0.42 7.33
C GLY A 383 -12.61 1.68 8.16
N MET A 384 -12.88 2.86 7.58
CA MET A 384 -12.75 4.14 8.29
C MET A 384 -13.74 4.27 9.46
N ALA A 385 -14.97 3.77 9.31
CA ALA A 385 -15.97 3.78 10.39
C ALA A 385 -15.56 2.90 11.60
N LEU A 386 -14.84 1.80 11.35
CA LEU A 386 -14.31 0.93 12.41
C LEU A 386 -13.10 1.52 13.13
N SER A 387 -12.39 2.46 12.52
CA SER A 387 -11.18 3.08 13.10
C SER A 387 -11.43 3.80 14.44
N PRO A 388 -12.45 4.70 14.61
CA PRO A 388 -12.71 5.31 15.90
C PRO A 388 -13.17 4.30 16.94
N LEU A 389 -13.93 3.26 16.56
CA LEU A 389 -14.35 2.20 17.47
C LEU A 389 -13.15 1.44 18.04
N CYS A 390 -12.15 1.13 17.20
CA CYS A 390 -10.89 0.54 17.64
C CYS A 390 -10.18 1.40 18.69
N CYS A 391 -10.08 2.72 18.44
CA CYS A 391 -9.48 3.66 19.39
C CYS A 391 -10.27 3.77 20.71
N ILE A 392 -11.61 3.74 20.67
CA ILE A 392 -12.47 3.76 21.87
C ILE A 392 -12.24 2.51 22.71
N VAL A 393 -12.12 1.34 22.07
CA VAL A 393 -11.81 0.08 22.77
C VAL A 393 -10.41 0.16 23.41
N ALA A 394 -9.39 0.61 22.67
CA ALA A 394 -8.04 0.78 23.19
C ALA A 394 -7.99 1.75 24.38
N TRP A 395 -8.69 2.88 24.29
CA TRP A 395 -8.86 3.83 25.38
C TRP A 395 -9.50 3.21 26.62
N SER A 396 -10.56 2.42 26.42
CA SER A 396 -11.29 1.77 27.52
C SER A 396 -10.43 0.74 28.24
N ILE A 397 -9.65 -0.05 27.48
CA ILE A 397 -8.69 -1.02 28.03
C ILE A 397 -7.60 -0.30 28.82
N GLU A 398 -7.05 0.79 28.28
CA GLU A 398 -5.98 1.54 28.94
C GLU A 398 -6.48 2.20 30.24
N LYS A 399 -7.69 2.75 30.25
CA LYS A 399 -8.33 3.25 31.48
C LYS A 399 -8.50 2.14 32.52
N TYR A 400 -8.88 0.94 32.10
CA TYR A 400 -9.01 -0.20 32.99
C TYR A 400 -7.66 -0.62 33.58
N ARG A 401 -6.59 -0.67 32.77
CA ARG A 401 -5.21 -0.96 33.21
C ARG A 401 -4.74 0.03 34.27
N LEU A 402 -4.91 1.32 34.03
CA LEU A 402 -4.50 2.39 34.94
C LEU A 402 -5.26 2.34 36.28
N ARG A 403 -6.56 2.04 36.26
CA ARG A 403 -7.35 1.84 37.49
C ARG A 403 -6.83 0.71 38.38
N LYS A 404 -6.25 -0.34 37.78
CA LYS A 404 -5.68 -1.47 38.52
C LYS A 404 -4.20 -1.31 38.88
N LYS A 405 -3.58 -0.14 38.62
CA LYS A 405 -2.14 0.14 38.85
C LYS A 405 -1.19 -0.91 38.25
N TYR A 406 -1.54 -1.52 37.13
CA TYR A 406 -0.63 -2.43 36.43
C TYR A 406 0.38 -1.64 35.58
N GLY A 407 1.63 -1.57 36.02
CA GLY A 407 2.77 -1.07 35.23
C GLY A 407 3.01 0.44 35.27
N PRO A 408 4.11 0.93 34.68
CA PRO A 408 4.50 2.33 34.71
C PRO A 408 3.55 3.24 33.90
N SER A 409 3.56 4.53 34.25
CA SER A 409 2.80 5.58 33.57
C SER A 409 3.50 6.01 32.28
N PHE A 410 2.80 5.92 31.15
CA PHE A 410 3.26 6.33 29.80
C PHE A 410 3.12 7.86 29.59
N THR A 411 3.47 8.66 30.59
CA THR A 411 3.03 10.07 30.69
C THR A 411 3.80 11.07 29.83
N GLN A 412 5.07 10.84 29.49
CA GLN A 412 5.87 11.77 28.64
C GLN A 412 5.83 11.44 27.14
N PHE A 413 4.95 10.53 26.73
CA PHE A 413 5.07 9.76 25.50
C PHE A 413 4.26 10.30 24.32
N ALA A 414 3.06 10.85 24.56
CA ALA A 414 2.16 11.29 23.49
C ALA A 414 2.70 12.51 22.69
N LEU A 415 3.56 13.33 23.32
CA LEU A 415 4.10 14.57 22.76
C LEU A 415 5.29 14.34 21.80
N ASN A 416 6.04 13.23 21.94
CA ASN A 416 7.24 12.96 21.13
C ASN A 416 6.98 12.12 19.86
N ILE A 417 5.73 11.73 19.60
CA ILE A 417 5.32 10.81 18.51
C ILE A 417 5.42 11.44 17.10
N GLY A 418 5.60 12.76 17.01
CA GLY A 418 5.32 13.50 15.79
C GLY A 418 6.49 13.86 14.88
N ASN A 419 7.43 12.97 14.58
CA ASN A 419 8.65 13.41 13.89
C ASN A 419 8.70 13.27 12.35
N PHE A 420 7.61 12.92 11.66
CA PHE A 420 7.62 13.04 10.18
C PHE A 420 6.33 13.54 9.53
N VAL A 421 5.16 13.04 9.93
CA VAL A 421 3.85 13.57 9.45
C VAL A 421 3.17 14.41 10.52
N SER A 422 3.38 14.07 11.80
CA SER A 422 2.77 14.78 12.92
C SER A 422 3.54 16.02 13.35
N LEU A 423 4.70 16.40 12.79
CA LEU A 423 5.34 17.68 13.15
C LEU A 423 4.50 18.82 12.57
N ALA A 424 4.11 18.71 11.30
CA ALA A 424 3.17 19.62 10.67
C ALA A 424 1.80 19.61 11.39
N PHE A 425 1.31 18.44 11.79
CA PHE A 425 0.01 18.32 12.45
C PHE A 425 0.01 18.82 13.91
N ILE A 426 1.07 18.53 14.69
CA ILE A 426 1.26 19.02 16.05
C ILE A 426 1.51 20.52 16.04
N LEU A 427 2.25 21.08 15.08
CA LEU A 427 2.39 22.53 14.93
C LEU A 427 1.05 23.22 14.64
N ILE A 428 0.15 22.58 13.88
CA ILE A 428 -1.20 23.09 13.60
C ILE A 428 -2.14 22.97 14.81
N PHE A 429 -2.04 21.90 15.60
CA PHE A 429 -2.96 21.61 16.71
C PHE A 429 -2.34 21.82 18.10
N HIS A 430 -1.16 22.43 18.21
CA HIS A 430 -0.42 22.66 19.46
C HIS A 430 -1.27 23.37 20.53
N GLY A 431 -2.15 24.29 20.11
CA GLY A 431 -3.06 25.03 21.01
C GLY A 431 -4.12 24.16 21.71
N LEU A 432 -4.35 22.93 21.25
CA LEU A 432 -5.29 21.98 21.86
C LEU A 432 -4.66 21.16 23.00
N PHE A 433 -3.34 21.30 23.23
CA PHE A 433 -2.54 20.48 24.16
C PHE A 433 -2.21 21.15 25.50
N ASN A 434 -2.69 22.38 25.76
CA ASN A 434 -2.41 23.03 27.04
C ASN A 434 -3.31 22.50 28.17
N ASP A 435 -2.65 22.08 29.26
CA ASP A 435 -3.11 22.08 30.65
C ASP A 435 -3.70 20.80 31.28
N ASN A 436 -3.65 19.60 30.68
CA ASN A 436 -4.18 18.38 31.35
C ASN A 436 -3.39 17.07 31.14
N LEU A 437 -2.07 17.15 30.91
CA LEU A 437 -1.23 15.97 30.62
C LEU A 437 -0.69 15.22 31.84
N ASP A 438 -1.08 15.62 33.05
CA ASP A 438 -0.62 14.98 34.28
C ASP A 438 -1.60 13.90 34.73
N THR A 439 -1.34 12.66 34.28
CA THR A 439 -1.57 11.35 34.96
C THR A 439 -2.07 10.19 34.08
N SER A 440 -2.41 10.38 32.79
CA SER A 440 -2.79 9.24 31.91
C SER A 440 -2.49 9.38 30.41
N GLY A 441 -1.27 9.82 30.06
CA GLY A 441 -0.87 10.19 28.68
C GLY A 441 -1.34 9.25 27.55
N LEU A 442 -1.23 7.92 27.70
CA LEU A 442 -1.62 6.96 26.66
C LEU A 442 -3.15 6.80 26.52
N ALA A 443 -3.91 6.87 27.62
CA ALA A 443 -5.37 6.85 27.57
C ALA A 443 -5.88 8.13 26.88
N THR A 444 -5.35 9.28 27.24
CA THR A 444 -5.68 10.56 26.60
C THR A 444 -5.32 10.53 25.12
N TYR A 445 -4.19 9.92 24.75
CA TYR A 445 -3.80 9.73 23.36
C TYR A 445 -4.83 8.90 22.56
N TYR A 446 -5.27 7.74 23.07
CA TYR A 446 -6.28 6.93 22.38
C TYR A 446 -7.63 7.64 22.25
N ALA A 447 -8.03 8.42 23.27
CA ALA A 447 -9.25 9.22 23.21
C ALA A 447 -9.15 10.32 22.13
N LEU A 448 -8.02 11.02 22.05
CA LEU A 448 -7.76 12.01 21.01
C LEU A 448 -7.74 11.36 19.62
N LEU A 449 -7.06 10.22 19.49
CA LEU A 449 -6.99 9.48 18.23
C LEU A 449 -8.39 9.00 17.80
N ALA A 450 -9.25 8.59 18.73
CA ALA A 450 -10.64 8.27 18.44
C ALA A 450 -11.40 9.47 17.87
N TYR A 451 -11.23 10.65 18.46
CA TYR A 451 -11.82 11.90 17.98
C TYR A 451 -11.31 12.25 16.57
N ILE A 452 -10.00 12.18 16.35
CA ILE A 452 -9.38 12.44 15.04
C ILE A 452 -9.92 11.47 13.98
N CYS A 453 -9.95 10.17 14.28
CA CYS A 453 -10.49 9.16 13.38
C CYS A 453 -11.98 9.38 13.08
N PHE A 454 -12.77 9.85 14.05
CA PHE A 454 -14.17 10.16 13.85
C PHE A 454 -14.38 11.39 12.96
N VAL A 455 -13.66 12.49 13.22
CA VAL A 455 -13.69 13.69 12.36
C VAL A 455 -13.23 13.35 10.94
N ASN A 456 -12.16 12.56 10.82
CA ASN A 456 -11.66 12.09 9.53
C ASN A 456 -12.67 11.20 8.79
N PHE A 457 -13.43 10.36 9.50
CA PHE A 457 -14.50 9.57 8.90
C PHE A 457 -15.63 10.46 8.35
N LEU A 458 -16.03 11.51 9.07
CA LEU A 458 -17.01 12.48 8.57
C LEU A 458 -16.49 13.23 7.34
N PHE A 459 -15.23 13.66 7.38
CA PHE A 459 -14.57 14.29 6.24
C PHE A 459 -14.49 13.34 5.03
N TYR A 460 -14.12 12.08 5.25
CA TYR A 460 -14.14 11.04 4.22
C TYR A 460 -15.52 10.86 3.61
N CYS A 461 -16.58 10.82 4.42
CA CYS A 461 -17.96 10.71 3.91
C CYS A 461 -18.31 11.89 2.98
N GLY A 462 -17.95 13.12 3.35
CA GLY A 462 -18.16 14.30 2.51
C GLY A 462 -17.36 14.26 1.21
N VAL A 463 -16.10 13.83 1.27
CA VAL A 463 -15.24 13.67 0.09
C VAL A 463 -15.75 12.54 -0.82
N ALA A 464 -16.15 11.40 -0.25
CA ALA A 464 -16.65 10.25 -0.99
C ALA A 464 -17.97 10.55 -1.70
N THR A 465 -18.91 11.29 -1.09
CA THR A 465 -20.15 11.69 -1.76
C THR A 465 -19.89 12.63 -2.94
N TYR A 466 -18.90 13.52 -2.82
CA TYR A 466 -18.46 14.37 -3.94
C TYR A 466 -17.95 13.53 -5.13
N TYR A 467 -17.05 12.57 -4.91
CA TYR A 467 -16.56 11.69 -5.99
C TYR A 467 -17.62 10.77 -6.58
N VAL A 468 -18.58 10.31 -5.78
CA VAL A 468 -19.69 9.51 -6.31
C VAL A 468 -20.57 10.36 -7.21
N LYS A 469 -20.86 11.62 -6.83
CA LYS A 469 -21.66 12.54 -7.63
C LYS A 469 -20.99 12.86 -8.97
N ASP A 470 -19.67 13.08 -8.97
CA ASP A 470 -18.87 13.30 -10.18
C ASP A 470 -18.99 12.12 -11.18
N SER A 471 -18.95 10.88 -10.67
CA SER A 471 -19.08 9.67 -11.51
C SER A 471 -20.47 9.45 -12.13
N TYR A 472 -21.51 10.13 -11.62
CA TYR A 472 -22.84 10.10 -12.25
C TYR A 472 -22.89 11.03 -13.46
N TYR A 473 -22.22 12.19 -13.42
CA TYR A 473 -22.17 13.11 -14.55
C TYR A 473 -21.37 12.57 -15.74
N GLU A 474 -20.32 11.77 -15.50
CA GLU A 474 -19.60 11.05 -16.58
C GLU A 474 -20.45 9.99 -17.30
N ARG A 475 -21.57 9.55 -16.70
CA ARG A 475 -22.43 8.49 -17.26
C ARG A 475 -23.64 9.03 -18.02
N ASP A 476 -24.02 10.28 -17.77
CA ASP A 476 -25.12 10.96 -18.46
C ASP A 476 -24.71 11.54 -19.82
N GLU A 477 -23.43 11.47 -20.21
CA GLU A 477 -23.07 11.49 -21.64
C GLU A 477 -23.40 10.11 -22.22
N SER A 478 -24.57 9.99 -22.83
CA SER A 478 -24.95 8.77 -23.53
C SER A 478 -23.93 8.49 -24.65
N PRO A 479 -23.58 7.21 -24.94
CA PRO A 479 -22.88 6.87 -26.18
C PRO A 479 -23.59 7.41 -27.42
N VAL A 480 -24.90 7.65 -27.32
CA VAL A 480 -25.72 8.31 -28.35
C VAL A 480 -25.39 9.81 -28.45
N ASP A 481 -25.18 10.50 -27.34
CA ASP A 481 -24.83 11.93 -27.34
C ASP A 481 -23.40 12.15 -27.90
N GLN A 482 -22.47 11.25 -27.59
CA GLN A 482 -21.13 11.26 -28.19
C GLN A 482 -21.18 10.92 -29.69
N ALA A 483 -21.97 9.93 -30.10
CA ALA A 483 -22.15 9.59 -31.51
C ALA A 483 -22.88 10.72 -32.29
N GLU A 484 -23.84 11.40 -31.69
CA GLU A 484 -24.52 12.57 -32.28
C GLU A 484 -23.57 13.77 -32.41
N GLN A 485 -22.68 13.99 -31.44
CA GLN A 485 -21.63 15.02 -31.52
C GLN A 485 -20.59 14.70 -32.62
N GLU A 486 -20.16 13.45 -32.74
CA GLU A 486 -19.27 13.02 -33.82
C GLU A 486 -19.94 13.16 -35.20
N LEU A 487 -21.21 12.78 -35.32
CA LEU A 487 -22.01 12.96 -36.55
C LEU A 487 -22.16 14.45 -36.91
N GLN A 488 -22.42 15.32 -35.94
CA GLN A 488 -22.49 16.76 -36.18
C GLN A 488 -21.14 17.36 -36.59
N GLN A 489 -20.02 16.89 -36.03
CA GLN A 489 -18.70 17.33 -36.47
C GLN A 489 -18.40 16.89 -37.91
N ILE A 490 -18.76 15.67 -38.28
CA ILE A 490 -18.60 15.17 -39.65
C ILE A 490 -19.48 15.96 -40.62
N GLN A 491 -20.73 16.22 -40.26
CA GLN A 491 -21.66 17.00 -41.08
C GLN A 491 -21.14 18.42 -41.33
N ASN A 492 -20.65 19.09 -40.29
CA ASN A 492 -20.07 20.44 -40.41
C ASN A 492 -18.80 20.46 -41.30
N LEU A 493 -18.00 19.38 -41.29
CA LEU A 493 -16.83 19.27 -42.17
C LEU A 493 -17.25 19.09 -43.63
N VAL A 494 -18.27 18.28 -43.90
CA VAL A 494 -18.82 18.07 -45.26
C VAL A 494 -19.39 19.39 -45.81
N ASP A 495 -20.22 20.09 -45.03
CA ASP A 495 -20.81 21.37 -45.45
C ASP A 495 -19.73 22.44 -45.72
N SER A 496 -18.62 22.40 -44.98
CA SER A 496 -17.47 23.30 -45.21
C SER A 496 -16.68 22.99 -46.49
N GLN A 497 -16.68 21.72 -46.92
CA GLN A 497 -16.04 21.33 -48.18
C GLN A 497 -16.92 21.68 -49.38
N GLU A 498 -18.22 21.44 -49.31
CA GLU A 498 -19.17 21.82 -50.37
C GLU A 498 -19.23 23.34 -50.58
N GLY A 499 -19.17 24.12 -49.49
CA GLY A 499 -19.10 25.59 -49.58
C GLY A 499 -17.82 26.11 -50.25
N ASN A 500 -16.69 25.44 -50.05
CA ASN A 500 -15.41 25.79 -50.68
C ASN A 500 -15.35 25.38 -52.16
N GLU A 501 -15.99 24.26 -52.53
CA GLU A 501 -16.09 23.85 -53.95
C GLU A 501 -17.00 24.78 -54.76
N HIS A 502 -18.08 25.29 -54.17
CA HIS A 502 -18.93 26.28 -54.82
C HIS A 502 -18.25 27.64 -55.01
N GLN A 503 -17.40 28.08 -54.08
CA GLN A 503 -16.60 29.31 -54.25
C GLN A 503 -15.42 29.16 -55.23
N ALA A 504 -15.00 27.93 -55.55
CA ALA A 504 -13.96 27.68 -56.54
C ALA A 504 -14.52 27.51 -57.97
N ALA A 505 -15.84 27.41 -58.12
CA ALA A 505 -16.55 27.21 -59.38
C ALA A 505 -17.22 28.50 -59.95
N GLU A 506 -17.24 29.59 -59.17
CA GLU A 506 -17.47 30.97 -59.64
C GLU A 506 -16.14 31.68 -59.92
#